data_AF-A0A8J5CIR4-F1
#
_entry.id   AF-A0A8J5CIR4-F1
#
_cell.length_a   1.000
_cell.length_b   1.000
_cell.length_c   1.000
_cell.angle_alpha   90.00
_cell.angle_beta   90.00
_cell.angle_gamma   90.00
#
_symmetry.space_group_name_H-M   'P 1'
#
loop_
_entity.id
_entity.type
_entity.pdbx_description
1 polymer ?
#
loop_
_entity_poly.entity_id
_entity_poly.type
_entity_poly.pdbx_seq_one_letter_code
_entity_poly.pdbx_strand_id
1 'polypeptide(L)'
;MCCFVVLVYLEWWFTAPSAVKSPRRDLNLMKALLNYSTTNSAISTATSEKLQRHLWYLSEELVGLTLFDEDVSLAMMRRMLESMKRPVEDEDEEPLKRCNREIATLTVSQLDSFASPKTVRLFE
;
A
#
# COMPACT_ATOMS: atom_id res chain seq x y z
N MET A 1 -23.53 -8.10 -1.76
CA MET A 1 -22.61 -8.51 -0.68
C MET A 1 -21.87 -9.81 -0.99
N CYS A 2 -22.53 -10.93 -1.29
CA CYS A 2 -21.84 -12.21 -1.55
C CYS A 2 -20.80 -12.15 -2.69
N CYS A 3 -21.14 -11.52 -3.83
CA CYS A 3 -20.20 -11.36 -4.95
C CYS A 3 -18.97 -10.54 -4.56
N PHE A 4 -19.12 -9.48 -3.76
CA PHE A 4 -17.98 -8.69 -3.29
C PHE A 4 -17.04 -9.51 -2.41
N VAL A 5 -17.60 -10.28 -1.47
CA VAL A 5 -16.80 -11.11 -0.57
C VAL A 5 -16.00 -12.13 -1.37
N VAL A 6 -16.66 -12.85 -2.28
CA VAL A 6 -16.03 -13.93 -3.06
C VAL A 6 -15.06 -13.39 -4.12
N LEU A 7 -15.43 -12.33 -4.84
CA LEU A 7 -14.64 -11.83 -5.98
C LEU A 7 -13.48 -10.91 -5.57
N VAL A 8 -13.57 -10.30 -4.39
CA VAL A 8 -12.57 -9.35 -3.92
C VAL A 8 -12.07 -9.76 -2.55
N TYR A 9 -12.89 -9.62 -1.51
CA TYR A 9 -12.39 -9.54 -0.13
C TYR A 9 -11.75 -10.83 0.42
N LEU A 10 -12.21 -12.00 -0.02
CA LEU A 10 -11.81 -13.29 0.55
C LEU A 10 -10.30 -13.53 0.43
N GLU A 11 -9.73 -13.27 -0.75
CA GLU A 11 -8.28 -13.42 -0.98
C GLU A 11 -7.46 -12.56 -0.02
N TRP A 12 -7.84 -11.29 0.12
CA TRP A 12 -7.14 -10.32 0.96
C TRP A 12 -7.26 -10.66 2.45
N TRP A 13 -8.42 -11.18 2.88
CA TRP A 13 -8.63 -11.59 4.26
C TRP A 13 -7.72 -12.75 4.66
N PHE A 14 -7.63 -13.80 3.84
CA PHE A 14 -6.76 -14.95 4.13
C PHE A 14 -5.27 -14.61 4.10
N THR A 15 -4.91 -13.55 3.39
CA THR A 15 -3.53 -13.13 3.19
C THR A 15 -3.07 -12.03 4.15
N ALA A 16 -4.00 -11.46 4.94
CA ALA A 16 -3.77 -10.40 5.91
C ALA A 16 -2.74 -10.69 7.02
N PRO A 17 -2.54 -11.94 7.49
CA PRO A 17 -1.55 -12.21 8.55
C PRO A 17 -0.10 -11.94 8.17
N SER A 18 0.20 -11.79 6.87
CA SER A 18 1.57 -11.67 6.37
C SER A 18 2.00 -10.20 6.23
N ALA A 19 2.55 -9.63 7.30
CA ALA A 19 3.03 -8.24 7.35
C ALA A 19 3.98 -7.85 6.21
N VAL A 20 4.91 -8.75 5.84
CA VAL A 20 5.88 -8.54 4.74
C VAL A 20 5.18 -8.28 3.40
N LYS A 21 4.08 -8.98 3.15
CA LYS A 21 3.31 -8.87 1.89
C LYS A 21 2.26 -7.77 1.96
N SER A 22 1.96 -7.26 3.16
CA SER A 22 0.86 -6.31 3.39
C SER A 22 0.95 -5.04 2.55
N PRO A 23 2.09 -4.32 2.41
CA PRO A 23 2.06 -3.07 1.66
C PRO A 23 1.67 -3.26 0.19
N ARG A 24 2.20 -4.30 -0.48
CA ARG A 24 1.81 -4.67 -1.85
C ARG A 24 0.35 -5.12 -1.92
N ARG A 25 -0.08 -5.94 -0.96
CA ARG A 25 -1.44 -6.47 -0.93
C ARG A 25 -2.47 -5.38 -0.67
N ASP A 26 -2.21 -4.48 0.27
CA ASP A 26 -3.03 -3.31 0.56
C ASP A 26 -3.19 -2.42 -0.68
N LEU A 27 -2.10 -2.14 -1.40
CA LEU A 27 -2.15 -1.36 -2.64
C LEU A 27 -2.97 -2.08 -3.72
N ASN A 28 -2.77 -3.38 -3.89
CA ASN A 28 -3.50 -4.17 -4.90
C ASN A 28 -4.98 -4.34 -4.54
N LEU A 29 -5.33 -4.50 -3.26
CA LEU A 29 -6.69 -4.49 -2.76
C LEU A 29 -7.37 -3.17 -3.14
N MET A 30 -6.75 -2.02 -2.88
CA MET A 30 -7.32 -0.73 -3.24
C MET A 30 -7.54 -0.60 -4.75
N LYS A 31 -6.59 -1.06 -5.58
CA LYS A 31 -6.76 -1.11 -7.05
C LYS A 31 -7.93 -2.01 -7.47
N ALA A 32 -8.06 -3.18 -6.85
CA ALA A 32 -9.15 -4.12 -7.13
C ALA A 32 -10.51 -3.53 -6.74
N LEU A 33 -10.60 -2.85 -5.59
CA LEU A 33 -11.82 -2.16 -5.16
C LEU A 33 -12.22 -1.08 -6.15
N LEU A 34 -11.28 -0.24 -6.58
CA LEU A 34 -11.55 0.83 -7.53
C LEU A 34 -11.99 0.29 -8.90
N ASN A 35 -11.40 -0.82 -9.35
CA ASN A 35 -11.84 -1.51 -10.57
C ASN A 35 -13.24 -2.14 -10.41
N TYR A 36 -13.61 -2.59 -9.20
CA TYR A 36 -14.93 -3.14 -8.91
C TYR A 36 -16.06 -2.11 -9.04
N SER A 37 -15.74 -0.81 -9.12
CA SER A 37 -16.73 0.23 -9.43
C SER A 37 -17.50 -0.03 -10.73
N THR A 38 -16.87 -0.70 -11.70
CA THR A 38 -17.48 -1.13 -12.97
C THR A 38 -18.59 -2.15 -12.77
N THR A 39 -18.54 -2.95 -11.70
CA THR A 39 -19.54 -3.95 -11.34
C THR A 39 -20.56 -3.39 -10.35
N ASN A 40 -20.08 -2.69 -9.32
CA ASN A 40 -20.93 -2.05 -8.33
C ASN A 40 -20.21 -0.84 -7.69
N SER A 41 -20.53 0.34 -8.21
CA SER A 41 -19.96 1.61 -7.74
C SER A 41 -20.25 1.88 -6.27
N ALA A 42 -21.48 1.64 -5.79
CA ALA A 42 -21.83 1.90 -4.39
C ALA A 42 -21.00 1.09 -3.39
N ILE A 43 -20.81 -0.21 -3.66
CA ILE A 43 -19.96 -1.08 -2.84
C ILE A 43 -18.50 -0.65 -2.94
N SER A 44 -17.99 -0.42 -4.16
CA SER A 44 -16.62 0.03 -4.40
C SER A 44 -16.29 1.29 -3.59
N THR A 45 -17.12 2.31 -3.67
CA THR A 45 -16.91 3.58 -2.97
C THR A 45 -16.94 3.38 -1.46
N ALA A 46 -17.99 2.77 -0.92
CA ALA A 46 -18.14 2.59 0.53
C ALA A 46 -17.00 1.75 1.14
N THR A 47 -16.55 0.71 0.43
CA THR A 47 -15.47 -0.16 0.90
C THR A 47 -14.09 0.50 0.74
N SER A 48 -13.83 1.20 -0.35
CA SER A 48 -12.58 1.94 -0.56
C SER A 48 -12.39 3.02 0.50
N GLU A 49 -13.42 3.81 0.81
CA GLU A 49 -13.40 4.82 1.88
C GLU A 49 -13.17 4.21 3.27
N LYS A 50 -13.71 3.01 3.50
CA LYS A 50 -13.50 2.31 4.77
C LYS A 50 -12.07 1.78 4.87
N LEU A 51 -11.60 1.10 3.83
CA LEU A 51 -10.31 0.40 3.82
C LEU A 51 -9.11 1.34 3.66
N GLN A 52 -9.30 2.53 3.06
CA GLN A 52 -8.27 3.57 3.03
C GLN A 52 -7.74 3.90 4.44
N ARG A 53 -8.61 3.84 5.45
CA ARG A 53 -8.25 4.10 6.86
C ARG A 53 -7.39 2.99 7.50
N HIS A 54 -7.21 1.87 6.80
CA HIS A 54 -6.51 0.67 7.26
C HIS A 54 -5.21 0.39 6.47
N LEU A 55 -4.76 1.33 5.64
CA LEU A 55 -3.52 1.22 4.85
C LEU A 55 -2.25 1.55 5.67
N TRP A 56 -2.12 1.00 6.88
CA TRP A 56 -0.98 1.28 7.77
C TRP A 56 0.34 0.81 7.19
N TYR A 57 0.33 -0.31 6.47
CA TYR A 57 1.53 -0.87 5.85
C TYR A 57 2.01 -0.07 4.63
N LEU A 58 1.18 0.82 4.08
CA LEU A 58 1.59 1.82 3.08
C LEU A 58 2.06 3.14 3.70
N SER A 59 2.38 3.14 5.00
CA SER A 59 3.11 4.23 5.63
C SER A 59 4.55 4.30 5.13
N GLU A 60 5.15 5.46 5.36
CA GLU A 60 6.50 5.79 4.91
C GLU A 60 7.56 4.83 5.48
N GLU A 61 7.40 4.37 6.72
CA GLU A 61 8.31 3.40 7.34
C GLU A 61 7.96 1.96 6.95
N LEU A 62 6.69 1.55 7.13
CA LEU A 62 6.32 0.14 7.00
C LEU A 62 6.32 -0.37 5.55
N VAL A 63 6.31 0.51 4.55
CA VAL A 63 6.47 0.09 3.15
C VAL A 63 7.82 -0.63 2.94
N GLY A 64 8.83 -0.35 3.77
CA GLY A 64 10.13 -1.03 3.75
C GLY A 64 10.05 -2.55 3.93
N LEU A 65 8.97 -3.05 4.56
CA LEU A 65 8.74 -4.49 4.71
C LEU A 65 8.65 -5.23 3.36
N THR A 66 8.24 -4.55 2.28
CA THR A 66 8.18 -5.14 0.94
C THR A 66 9.55 -5.54 0.36
N LEU A 67 10.66 -5.06 0.95
CA LEU A 67 12.00 -5.51 0.56
C LEU A 67 12.21 -7.01 0.85
N PHE A 68 11.40 -7.61 1.72
CA PHE A 68 11.41 -9.05 2.01
C PHE A 68 10.27 -9.82 1.32
N ASP A 69 9.46 -9.15 0.50
CA ASP A 69 8.37 -9.80 -0.24
C ASP A 69 8.91 -10.45 -1.52
N GLU A 70 8.89 -11.78 -1.55
CA GLU A 70 9.33 -12.61 -2.69
C GLU A 70 8.59 -12.30 -4.00
N ASP A 71 7.37 -11.75 -3.92
CA ASP A 71 6.55 -11.40 -5.08
C ASP A 71 6.87 -10.01 -5.64
N VAL A 72 7.76 -9.23 -5.00
CA VAL A 72 8.19 -7.91 -5.47
C VAL A 72 9.40 -8.07 -6.39
N SER A 73 9.27 -7.56 -7.62
CA SER A 73 10.38 -7.65 -8.59
C SER A 73 11.63 -6.89 -8.14
N LEU A 74 12.80 -7.41 -8.50
CA LEU A 74 14.09 -6.73 -8.24
C LEU A 74 14.13 -5.30 -8.81
N ALA A 75 13.48 -5.06 -9.95
CA ALA A 75 13.39 -3.73 -10.53
C ALA A 75 12.59 -2.75 -9.64
N MET A 76 11.49 -3.22 -9.03
CA MET A 76 10.72 -2.44 -8.07
C MET A 76 11.53 -2.19 -6.78
N MET A 77 12.19 -3.22 -6.24
CA MET A 77 13.04 -3.07 -5.06
C MET A 77 14.14 -2.03 -5.29
N ARG A 78 14.79 -2.02 -6.45
CA ARG A 78 15.80 -1.00 -6.81
C ARG A 78 15.22 0.41 -6.80
N ARG A 79 14.05 0.62 -7.40
CA ARG A 79 13.38 1.94 -7.38
C ARG A 79 13.03 2.39 -5.95
N MET A 80 12.57 1.46 -5.11
CA MET A 80 12.33 1.75 -3.70
C MET A 80 13.61 2.20 -3.00
N LEU A 81 14.71 1.47 -3.17
CA LEU A 81 16.01 1.83 -2.60
C LEU A 81 16.54 3.17 -3.13
N GLU A 82 16.27 3.51 -4.38
CA GLU A 82 16.58 4.84 -4.94
C GLU A 82 15.77 5.94 -4.25
N SER A 83 14.48 5.73 -3.97
CA SER A 83 13.67 6.66 -3.17
C SER A 83 14.21 6.82 -1.74
N MET A 84 14.72 5.74 -1.14
CA MET A 84 15.31 5.76 0.21
C MET A 84 16.66 6.49 0.29
N LYS A 85 17.41 6.58 -0.81
CA LYS A 85 18.73 7.24 -0.85
C LYS A 85 18.67 8.74 -1.11
N ARG A 86 17.47 9.29 -1.36
CA ARG A 86 17.32 10.73 -1.58
C ARG A 86 17.72 11.50 -0.32
N PRO A 87 18.19 12.76 -0.45
CA PRO A 87 18.45 13.58 0.72
C PRO A 87 17.17 13.77 1.53
N VAL A 88 17.28 13.73 2.85
CA VAL A 88 16.18 14.04 3.76
C VAL A 88 15.93 15.55 3.66
N GLU A 89 14.74 15.96 3.24
CA GLU A 89 14.40 17.38 3.13
C GLU A 89 14.16 18.00 4.51
N ASP A 90 13.49 17.28 5.42
CA ASP A 90 13.17 17.71 6.79
C ASP A 90 13.44 16.58 7.80
N GLU A 91 14.56 16.65 8.53
CA GLU A 91 14.96 15.60 9.50
C GLU A 91 14.04 15.54 10.75
N ASP A 92 13.55 16.71 11.17
CA ASP A 92 12.69 16.89 12.36
C ASP A 92 11.23 16.49 12.12
N GLU A 93 10.81 16.33 10.85
CA GLU A 93 9.44 15.95 10.54
C GLU A 93 9.22 14.45 10.81
N GLU A 94 8.27 14.13 11.68
CA GLU A 94 7.89 12.73 11.93
C GLU A 94 7.39 12.04 10.65
N PRO A 95 7.76 10.77 10.43
CA PRO A 95 7.28 10.02 9.28
C PRO A 95 5.77 9.81 9.36
N LEU A 96 5.13 9.76 8.19
CA LEU A 96 3.69 9.56 8.11
C LEU A 96 3.32 8.14 8.56
N LYS A 97 2.74 8.02 9.76
CA LYS A 97 2.28 6.74 10.36
C LYS A 97 1.12 6.08 9.62
N ARG A 98 0.49 6.78 8.67
CA ARG A 98 -0.60 6.29 7.83
C ARG A 98 -0.46 6.82 6.41
N CYS A 99 -0.91 6.03 5.44
CA CYS A 99 -1.08 6.51 4.07
C CYS A 99 -2.11 7.66 4.05
N ASN A 100 -1.67 8.86 3.65
CA ASN A 100 -2.50 10.07 3.53
C ASN A 100 -2.78 10.45 2.06
N ARG A 101 -2.83 9.44 1.17
CA ARG A 101 -3.09 9.69 -0.25
C ARG A 101 -4.57 9.66 -0.58
N GLU A 102 -4.97 10.50 -1.52
CA GLU A 102 -6.30 10.45 -2.12
C GLU A 102 -6.52 9.10 -2.80
N ILE A 103 -7.71 8.51 -2.61
CA ILE A 103 -8.06 7.18 -3.12
C ILE A 103 -7.82 7.08 -4.63
N ALA A 104 -8.21 8.12 -5.39
CA ALA A 104 -8.06 8.15 -6.85
C ALA A 104 -6.62 7.99 -7.33
N THR A 105 -5.64 8.46 -6.53
CA THR A 105 -4.22 8.37 -6.87
C THR A 105 -3.64 6.97 -6.67
N LEU A 106 -4.31 6.11 -5.89
CA LEU A 106 -3.84 4.76 -5.59
C LEU A 106 -3.87 3.84 -6.82
N THR A 107 -4.75 4.12 -7.79
CA THR A 107 -4.84 3.35 -9.05
C THR A 107 -3.53 3.37 -9.84
N VAL A 108 -2.88 4.54 -9.89
CA VAL A 108 -1.62 4.74 -10.64
C VAL A 108 -0.38 4.57 -9.77
N SER A 109 -0.53 4.61 -8.44
CA SER A 109 0.58 4.51 -7.50
C SER A 109 1.32 3.17 -7.59
N GLN A 110 2.62 3.23 -7.35
CA GLN A 110 3.53 2.09 -7.25
C GLN A 110 4.23 2.10 -5.88
N LEU A 111 4.79 0.98 -5.45
CA LEU A 111 5.38 0.83 -4.10
C LEU A 111 6.52 1.83 -3.83
N ASP A 112 7.36 2.09 -4.83
CA ASP A 112 8.46 3.06 -4.76
C ASP A 112 8.03 4.49 -4.50
N SER A 113 6.79 4.82 -4.85
CA SER A 113 6.26 6.16 -4.55
C SER A 113 5.97 6.35 -3.07
N PHE A 114 5.78 5.29 -2.29
CA PHE A 114 5.54 5.37 -0.84
C PHE A 114 6.84 5.32 -0.03
N ALA A 115 7.92 4.79 -0.62
CA ALA A 115 9.23 4.79 0.00
C ALA A 115 9.85 6.18 -0.01
N SER A 116 10.56 6.50 1.06
CA SER A 116 11.28 7.76 1.24
C SER A 116 12.57 7.52 2.03
N PRO A 117 13.41 8.54 2.23
CA PRO A 117 14.56 8.45 3.12
C PRO A 117 14.22 8.00 4.54
N LYS A 118 13.02 8.35 5.04
CA LYS A 118 12.56 7.94 6.38
C LYS A 118 12.21 6.45 6.45
N THR A 119 12.00 5.77 5.33
CA THR A 119 11.80 4.30 5.30
C THR A 119 13.00 3.54 5.89
N VAL A 120 14.21 4.11 5.83
CA VAL A 120 15.42 3.49 6.38
C VAL A 120 15.32 3.29 7.89
N ARG A 121 14.57 4.13 8.61
CA ARG A 121 14.38 4.05 10.07
C ARG A 121 13.76 2.73 10.53
N LEU A 122 13.07 2.00 9.65
CA LEU A 122 12.56 0.66 9.95
C LEU A 122 13.69 -0.34 10.27
N PHE A 123 14.91 -0.10 9.78
CA PHE A 123 16.05 -1.01 9.87
C PHE A 123 17.10 -0.60 10.91
N GLU A 124 16.89 0.52 11.61
CA GLU A 124 17.75 1.05 12.67
C GLU A 124 17.27 0.59 14.06
#